data_AF-A0A936X2E0-F1
#
_entry.id   AF-A0A936X2E0-F1
#
_cell.length_a   1.000
_cell.length_b   1.000
_cell.length_c   1.000
_cell.angle_alpha   90.00
_cell.angle_beta   90.00
_cell.angle_gamma   90.00
#
_symmetry.space_group_name_H-M   'P 1'
#
loop_
_entity.id
_entity.type
_entity.pdbx_description
1 polymer ?
#
loop_
_entity_poly.entity_id
_entity_poly.type
_entity_poly.pdbx_seq_one_letter_code
_entity_poly.pdbx_strand_id
1 'polypeptide(L)'
;MAFIFPKTLEECFKQIDGFWHDSIKVKVKQWTEDEFSGKAHHGFGMWLRNNWQLWGGSRLSKYFNNLGIFHPDDMSGIILDSYHRYLTGKEIKLEEQINFYQEYWRNANEQNKKK
;
A
#
# COMPACT_ATOMS: atom_id res chain seq x y z
N MET A 1 16.48 -4.43 -19.84
CA MET A 1 15.41 -5.05 -19.00
C MET A 1 14.32 -4.02 -18.81
N ALA A 2 13.07 -4.33 -19.17
CA ALA A 2 11.95 -3.43 -18.93
C ALA A 2 11.65 -3.41 -17.42
N PHE A 3 11.71 -2.23 -16.79
CA PHE A 3 11.19 -2.04 -15.43
C PHE A 3 9.67 -2.20 -15.51
N ILE A 4 9.15 -3.35 -15.10
CA ILE A 4 7.71 -3.58 -15.05
C ILE A 4 7.21 -2.89 -13.77
N PHE A 5 6.68 -1.69 -13.89
CA PHE A 5 5.97 -1.05 -12.79
C PHE A 5 4.62 -1.75 -12.59
N PRO A 6 4.21 -2.04 -11.35
CA PRO A 6 2.89 -2.61 -11.10
C PRO A 6 1.82 -1.62 -11.54
N LYS A 7 0.66 -2.15 -11.92
CA LYS A 7 -0.50 -1.37 -12.38
C LYS A 7 -1.73 -1.58 -11.50
N THR A 8 -1.76 -2.69 -10.75
CA THR A 8 -2.84 -3.06 -9.85
C THR A 8 -2.25 -3.60 -8.55
N LEU A 9 -3.11 -3.76 -7.54
CA LEU A 9 -2.72 -4.32 -6.25
C LEU A 9 -2.19 -5.76 -6.37
N GLU A 10 -2.78 -6.59 -7.23
CA GLU A 10 -2.33 -7.97 -7.46
C GLU A 10 -0.96 -8.01 -8.17
N GLU A 11 -0.69 -7.06 -9.07
CA GLU A 11 0.64 -6.93 -9.67
C GLU A 11 1.69 -6.52 -8.64
N CYS A 12 1.34 -5.71 -7.63
CA CYS A 12 2.22 -5.42 -6.50
C CYS A 12 2.63 -6.72 -5.80
N PHE A 13 1.67 -7.59 -5.48
CA PHE A 13 1.97 -8.84 -4.77
C PHE A 13 2.91 -9.74 -5.55
N LYS A 14 2.67 -9.91 -6.86
CA LYS A 14 3.54 -10.69 -7.75
C LYS A 14 4.97 -10.16 -7.78
N GLN A 15 5.14 -8.84 -7.76
CA GLN A 15 6.48 -8.26 -7.73
C GLN A 15 7.16 -8.46 -6.38
N ILE A 16 6.45 -8.20 -5.28
CA ILE A 16 7.00 -8.41 -3.94
C ILE A 16 7.41 -9.87 -3.76
N ASP A 17 6.57 -10.82 -4.16
CA ASP A 17 6.90 -12.25 -4.15
C ASP A 17 8.10 -12.60 -5.04
N GLY A 18 8.32 -11.85 -6.12
CA GLY A 18 9.41 -12.06 -7.07
C GLY A 18 10.78 -11.61 -6.56
N PHE A 19 10.86 -10.64 -5.65
CA PHE A 19 12.14 -10.17 -5.10
C PHE A 19 12.30 -10.41 -3.59
N TRP A 20 11.25 -10.76 -2.84
CA TRP A 20 11.38 -11.20 -1.45
C TRP A 20 11.63 -12.71 -1.36
N HIS A 21 12.75 -13.06 -0.73
CA HIS A 21 13.02 -14.44 -0.34
C HIS A 21 11.94 -14.98 0.61
N ASP A 22 11.71 -16.29 0.56
CA ASP A 22 10.72 -16.96 1.43
C ASP A 22 10.98 -16.74 2.91
N SER A 23 12.23 -16.60 3.34
CA SER A 23 12.59 -16.28 4.72
C SER A 23 12.01 -14.94 5.21
N ILE A 24 11.95 -13.94 4.33
CA ILE A 24 11.34 -12.63 4.64
C ILE A 24 9.83 -12.81 4.79
N LYS A 25 9.19 -13.51 3.85
CA LYS A 25 7.74 -13.76 3.88
C LYS A 25 7.33 -14.56 5.12
N VAL A 26 8.10 -15.58 5.50
CA VAL A 26 7.87 -16.36 6.73
C VAL A 26 7.94 -15.47 7.97
N LYS A 27 8.95 -14.58 8.05
CA LYS A 27 9.07 -13.63 9.16
C LYS A 27 7.89 -12.66 9.21
N VAL A 28 7.46 -12.14 8.06
CA VAL A 28 6.30 -11.22 7.98
C VAL A 28 5.01 -11.89 8.44
N LYS A 29 4.78 -13.16 8.10
CA LYS A 29 3.61 -13.93 8.55
C LYS A 29 3.53 -14.13 10.07
N GLN A 30 4.64 -13.95 10.79
CA GLN A 30 4.68 -14.05 12.26
C GLN A 30 4.25 -12.75 12.96
N TRP A 31 4.18 -11.64 12.23
CA TRP A 31 3.73 -10.36 12.76
C TRP A 31 2.23 -10.20 12.62
N THR A 32 1.65 -9.42 13.53
CA THR A 32 0.33 -8.82 13.29
C THR A 32 0.40 -7.83 12.12
N GLU A 33 -0.75 -7.48 11.56
CA GLU A 33 -0.83 -6.51 10.45
C GLU A 33 -0.23 -5.16 10.86
N ASP A 34 -0.65 -4.63 12.02
CA ASP A 34 -0.15 -3.36 12.56
C ASP A 34 1.37 -3.38 12.80
N GLU A 35 1.91 -4.49 13.33
CA GLU A 35 3.36 -4.63 13.51
C GLU A 35 4.11 -4.63 12.17
N PHE A 36 3.60 -5.35 11.17
CA PHE A 36 4.21 -5.36 9.86
C PHE A 36 4.17 -3.97 9.23
N SER A 37 3.00 -3.35 9.21
CA SER A 37 2.79 -2.06 8.57
C SER A 37 3.59 -0.96 9.27
N GLY A 38 3.62 -0.93 10.60
CA GLY A 38 4.48 -0.01 11.36
C GLY A 38 5.97 -0.21 11.09
N LYS A 39 6.46 -1.46 11.06
CA LYS A 39 7.89 -1.75 10.77
C LYS A 39 8.26 -1.47 9.32
N ALA A 40 7.35 -1.71 8.39
CA ALA A 40 7.60 -1.58 6.97
C ALA A 40 7.42 -0.13 6.47
N HIS A 41 6.59 0.69 7.12
CA HIS A 41 6.17 2.01 6.63
C HIS A 41 7.34 2.90 6.19
N HIS A 42 8.34 3.09 7.05
CA HIS A 42 9.51 3.91 6.74
C HIS A 42 10.61 3.15 5.99
N GLY A 43 10.64 1.82 6.03
CA GLY A 43 11.62 1.04 5.27
C GLY A 43 11.08 0.75 3.88
N PHE A 44 10.39 -0.37 3.79
CA PHE A 44 9.86 -0.87 2.53
C PHE A 44 8.77 0.03 1.93
N GLY A 45 7.90 0.64 2.75
CA GLY A 45 6.90 1.60 2.29
C GLY A 45 7.51 2.80 1.57
N MET A 46 8.57 3.42 2.13
CA MET A 46 9.34 4.45 1.42
C MET A 46 9.93 3.94 0.11
N TRP A 47 10.49 2.72 0.12
CA TRP A 47 11.02 2.11 -1.10
C TRP A 47 9.93 1.95 -2.17
N LEU A 48 8.73 1.47 -1.83
CA LEU A 48 7.59 1.36 -2.74
C LEU A 48 7.23 2.72 -3.35
N ARG A 49 7.07 3.75 -2.51
CA ARG A 49 6.70 5.11 -2.95
C ARG A 49 7.67 5.66 -3.99
N ASN A 50 8.96 5.47 -3.77
CA ASN A 50 10.01 6.00 -4.64
C ASN A 50 10.20 5.15 -5.90
N ASN A 51 10.31 3.83 -5.77
CA ASN A 51 10.66 2.94 -6.87
C ASN A 51 9.47 2.63 -7.77
N TRP A 52 8.25 2.62 -7.24
CA TRP A 52 7.03 2.49 -8.05
C TRP A 52 6.44 3.85 -8.45
N GLN A 53 7.20 4.94 -8.21
CA GLN A 53 6.88 6.30 -8.64
C GLN A 53 5.45 6.72 -8.24
N LEU A 54 5.07 6.43 -6.99
CA LEU A 54 3.74 6.78 -6.48
C LEU A 54 3.54 8.30 -6.41
N TRP A 55 4.61 9.04 -6.10
CA TRP A 55 4.66 10.51 -6.21
C TRP A 55 4.64 11.02 -7.66
N GLY A 56 5.13 10.21 -8.60
CA GLY A 56 5.37 10.60 -10.00
C GLY A 56 4.21 10.32 -10.95
N GLY A 57 3.05 9.88 -10.44
CA GLY A 57 1.88 9.61 -11.28
C GLY A 57 2.01 8.35 -12.15
N SER A 58 2.70 7.32 -11.63
CA SER A 58 2.81 6.01 -12.28
C SER A 58 1.45 5.37 -12.58
N ARG A 59 1.45 4.26 -13.33
CA ARG A 59 0.20 3.51 -13.59
C ARG A 59 -0.44 3.01 -12.29
N LEU A 60 0.36 2.61 -11.30
CA LEU A 60 -0.13 2.23 -9.98
C LEU A 60 -0.72 3.45 -9.24
N SER A 61 -0.05 4.60 -9.29
CA SER A 61 -0.59 5.84 -8.73
C SER A 61 -1.95 6.18 -9.35
N LYS A 62 -2.08 6.08 -10.68
CA LYS A 62 -3.35 6.29 -11.39
C LYS A 62 -4.43 5.29 -10.98
N TYR A 63 -4.07 4.03 -10.74
CA TYR A 63 -4.99 3.02 -10.22
C TYR A 63 -5.56 3.45 -8.86
N PHE A 64 -4.73 3.89 -7.91
CA PHE A 64 -5.19 4.40 -6.61
C PHE A 64 -5.98 5.71 -6.72
N ASN A 65 -5.56 6.63 -7.58
CA ASN A 65 -6.28 7.89 -7.80
C ASN A 65 -7.71 7.64 -8.32
N ASN A 66 -7.90 6.65 -9.19
CA ASN A 66 -9.23 6.24 -9.67
C ASN A 66 -10.10 5.65 -8.56
N LEU A 67 -9.49 5.19 -7.47
CA LEU A 67 -10.15 4.71 -6.25
C LEU A 67 -10.30 5.82 -5.19
N GLY A 68 -9.95 7.07 -5.52
CA GLY A 68 -10.03 8.20 -4.60
C GLY A 68 -8.92 8.28 -3.55
N ILE A 69 -7.83 7.53 -3.74
CA ILE A 69 -6.64 7.56 -2.87
C ILE A 69 -5.52 8.32 -3.59
N PHE A 70 -5.15 9.48 -3.06
CA PHE A 70 -4.23 10.41 -3.73
C PHE A 70 -2.86 10.53 -3.07
N HIS A 71 -2.76 10.27 -1.77
CA HIS A 71 -1.51 10.43 -1.05
C HIS A 71 -0.65 9.15 -1.16
N PRO A 72 0.62 9.24 -1.60
CA PRO A 72 1.47 8.06 -1.74
C PRO A 72 1.74 7.30 -0.44
N ASP A 73 1.70 7.96 0.73
CA ASP A 73 1.77 7.24 2.01
C ASP A 73 0.58 6.30 2.20
N ASP A 74 -0.64 6.74 1.88
CA ASP A 74 -1.86 5.93 1.96
C ASP A 74 -1.82 4.79 0.93
N MET A 75 -1.40 5.08 -0.31
CA MET A 75 -1.23 4.06 -1.35
C MET A 75 -0.28 2.95 -0.87
N SER A 76 0.87 3.33 -0.29
CA SER A 76 1.83 2.37 0.24
C SER A 76 1.32 1.63 1.48
N GLY A 77 0.53 2.29 2.34
CA GLY A 77 -0.13 1.65 3.47
C GLY A 77 -1.08 0.55 3.02
N ILE A 78 -1.98 0.86 2.09
CA ILE A 78 -2.91 -0.12 1.50
C ILE A 78 -2.17 -1.30 0.88
N ILE A 79 -1.06 -1.05 0.16
CA ILE A 79 -0.26 -2.14 -0.43
C ILE A 79 0.32 -3.05 0.67
N LEU A 80 0.85 -2.48 1.76
CA LEU A 80 1.45 -3.23 2.85
C LEU A 80 0.40 -4.07 3.60
N ASP A 81 -0.70 -3.45 4.04
CA ASP A 81 -1.78 -4.15 4.74
C ASP A 81 -2.35 -5.27 3.87
N SER A 82 -2.62 -4.96 2.60
CA SER A 82 -3.16 -5.95 1.67
C SER A 82 -2.17 -7.08 1.37
N TYR A 83 -0.87 -6.79 1.29
CA TYR A 83 0.15 -7.84 1.09
C TYR A 83 0.27 -8.74 2.32
N HIS A 84 0.15 -8.18 3.53
CA HIS A 84 0.12 -8.99 4.77
C HIS A 84 -1.10 -9.93 4.81
N ARG A 85 -2.28 -9.40 4.47
CA ARG A 85 -3.52 -10.19 4.36
C ARG A 85 -3.38 -11.31 3.32
N TYR A 86 -2.82 -11.01 2.15
CA TYR A 86 -2.50 -12.00 1.13
C TYR A 86 -1.57 -13.11 1.66
N LEU A 87 -0.46 -12.76 2.32
CA LEU A 87 0.48 -13.73 2.88
C LEU A 87 -0.12 -14.62 3.96
N THR A 88 -1.09 -14.10 4.72
CA THR A 88 -1.73 -14.79 5.85
C THR A 88 -3.07 -15.43 5.49
N GLY A 89 -3.49 -15.36 4.22
CA GLY A 89 -4.75 -15.95 3.75
C GLY A 89 -6.00 -15.24 4.28
N LYS A 90 -5.87 -13.99 4.73
CA LYS A 90 -7.00 -13.15 5.16
C LYS A 90 -7.62 -12.46 3.95
N GLU A 91 -8.91 -12.14 4.07
CA GLU A 91 -9.60 -11.32 3.08
C GLU A 91 -8.96 -9.93 2.99
N ILE A 92 -8.72 -9.43 1.78
CA ILE A 92 -8.04 -8.14 1.56
C ILE A 92 -8.89 -6.97 2.07
N LYS A 93 -10.21 -7.02 1.94
CA LYS A 93 -11.12 -5.93 2.36
C LYS A 93 -10.67 -4.56 1.82
N LEU A 94 -10.34 -4.50 0.52
CA LEU A 94 -9.78 -3.30 -0.10
C LEU A 94 -10.71 -2.09 0.01
N GLU A 95 -12.01 -2.30 -0.17
CA GLU A 95 -13.01 -1.23 -0.04
C GLU A 95 -13.03 -0.62 1.38
N GLU A 96 -12.91 -1.43 2.42
CA GLU A 96 -12.83 -0.94 3.81
C GLU A 96 -11.58 -0.07 4.02
N GLN A 97 -10.43 -0.50 3.49
CA GLN A 97 -9.18 0.28 3.56
C GLN A 97 -9.31 1.62 2.82
N ILE A 98 -9.92 1.62 1.62
CA ILE A 98 -10.15 2.84 0.84
C ILE A 98 -11.07 3.81 1.58
N ASN A 99 -12.19 3.30 2.09
CA ASN A 99 -13.19 4.11 2.80
C ASN A 99 -12.58 4.78 4.04
N PHE A 100 -11.71 4.07 4.77
CA PHE A 100 -10.98 4.64 5.91
C PHE A 100 -10.20 5.90 5.54
N TYR A 101 -9.38 5.84 4.48
CA TYR A 101 -8.57 6.99 4.06
C TYR A 101 -9.40 8.12 3.45
N GLN A 102 -10.44 7.79 2.68
CA GLN A 102 -11.36 8.80 2.14
C GLN A 102 -12.06 9.57 3.28
N GLU A 103 -12.53 8.86 4.31
CA GLU A 103 -13.15 9.48 5.47
C GLU A 103 -12.17 10.30 6.30
N TYR A 104 -10.95 9.79 6.52
CA TYR A 104 -9.88 10.52 7.20
C TYR A 104 -9.63 11.89 6.54
N TRP A 105 -9.41 11.92 5.22
CA TRP A 105 -9.14 13.16 4.49
C TRP A 105 -10.36 14.08 4.38
N ARG A 106 -11.57 13.53 4.26
CA ARG A 106 -12.80 14.32 4.32
C ARG A 106 -12.88 15.10 5.63
N ASN A 107 -12.69 14.41 6.75
CA ASN A 107 -12.76 14.99 8.09
C ASN A 107 -11.63 16.01 8.32
N ALA A 108 -10.41 15.71 7.90
CA ALA A 108 -9.27 16.62 8.01
C ALA A 108 -9.52 17.92 7.22
N ASN A 109 -10.05 17.81 6.00
CA ASN A 109 -10.37 18.97 5.16
C ASN A 109 -11.51 19.83 5.75
N GLU A 110 -12.52 19.22 6.35
CA GLU A 110 -13.59 19.95 7.03
C GLU A 110 -13.09 20.72 8.25
N GLN A 111 -12.18 20.13 9.03
CA GLN A 111 -11.57 20.81 10.18
C GLN A 111 -10.71 21.99 9.74
N ASN A 112 -9.95 21.85 8.66
CA ASN A 112 -9.12 22.93 8.12
C ASN A 112 -9.95 24.11 7.59
N LYS A 113 -11.18 23.88 7.10
CA LYS A 113 -12.10 24.94 6.68
C LYS A 113 -12.75 25.71 7.84
N LYS A 114 -12.75 25.15 9.04
CA LYS A 114 -13.32 25.76 10.26
C LYS A 114 -12.31 26.60 11.05
N LYS A 115 -11.03 26.57 10.67
CA LYS A 115 -9.95 27.39 11.23
C LYS A 115 -9.75 28.64 10.39
#